data_AF-S4RX32-F1
#
_entry.id   AF-S4RX32-F1
#
_cell.length_a   1.000
_cell.length_b   1.000
_cell.length_c   1.000
_cell.angle_alpha   90.00
_cell.angle_beta   90.00
_cell.angle_gamma   90.00
#
_symmetry.space_group_name_H-M   'P 1'
#
loop_
_entity.id
_entity.type
_entity.pdbx_description
1 polymer ?
#
loop_
_entity_poly.entity_id
_entity_poly.type
_entity_poly.pdbx_seq_one_letter_code
_entity_poly.pdbx_strand_id
1 'polypeptide(L)'
;TGGEEELIMSLSAVLRDTGDSVLNGHRQLVLSTTRLQNLNCLLQQLLHPRPLRMHGFLALPVLPTASSPHVLELQFLFDVFQKVPRFKLVHKQGDAIQTGINIFAFKLLKSLELKGVPVHCLEGLQGIHTQLESLTCWKCVDTMEVPASGSHGGIWSA
;
A
#
# COMPACT_ATOMS: atom_id res chain seq x y z
N THR A 1 -10.95 -7.35 16.59
CA THR A 1 -10.70 -5.90 16.69
C THR A 1 -9.38 -5.53 17.37
N GLY A 2 -8.75 -6.36 18.20
CA GLY A 2 -7.45 -6.01 18.82
C GLY A 2 -6.21 -6.01 17.90
N GLY A 3 -6.20 -6.80 16.82
CA GLY A 3 -5.01 -6.92 15.96
C GLY A 3 -4.71 -5.70 15.08
N GLU A 4 -5.71 -4.86 14.81
CA GLU A 4 -5.53 -3.62 14.03
C GLU A 4 -4.90 -2.52 14.87
N GLU A 5 -5.36 -2.37 16.12
CA GLU A 5 -4.77 -1.43 17.08
C GLU A 5 -3.32 -1.81 17.39
N GLU A 6 -3.04 -3.10 17.59
CA GLU A 6 -1.67 -3.59 17.80
C GLU A 6 -0.76 -3.26 16.62
N LEU A 7 -1.26 -3.42 15.38
CA LEU A 7 -0.52 -3.07 14.18
C LEU A 7 -0.19 -1.57 14.13
N ILE A 8 -1.16 -0.70 14.44
CA ILE A 8 -0.95 0.75 14.44
C ILE A 8 0.08 1.13 15.51
N MET A 9 -0.10 0.67 16.74
CA MET A 9 0.81 0.98 17.84
C MET A 9 2.23 0.48 17.57
N SER A 10 2.37 -0.75 17.06
CA SER A 10 3.67 -1.33 16.73
C SER A 10 4.37 -0.58 15.60
N LEU A 11 3.65 -0.28 14.51
CA LEU A 11 4.22 0.44 13.38
C LEU A 11 4.61 1.87 13.77
N SER A 12 3.76 2.55 14.54
CA SER A 12 4.06 3.87 15.09
C SER A 12 5.31 3.87 15.95
N ALA A 13 5.46 2.90 16.86
CA ALA A 13 6.63 2.79 17.71
C ALA A 13 7.91 2.62 16.88
N VAL A 14 7.89 1.74 15.88
CA VAL A 14 9.02 1.53 14.95
C VAL A 14 9.33 2.80 14.16
N LEU A 15 8.33 3.53 13.69
CA LEU A 15 8.51 4.77 12.93
C LEU A 15 8.91 5.96 13.80
N ARG A 16 8.65 5.95 15.12
CA ARG A 16 9.21 6.96 16.03
C ARG A 16 10.70 6.73 16.26
N ASP A 17 11.14 5.48 16.31
CA ASP A 17 12.55 5.11 16.49
C ASP A 17 13.37 5.26 15.19
N THR A 18 12.80 4.83 14.06
CA THR A 18 13.52 4.74 12.77
C THR A 18 13.04 5.73 11.70
N GLY A 19 12.07 6.58 12.04
CA GLY A 19 11.36 7.46 11.11
C GLY A 19 12.27 8.39 10.34
N ASP A 20 13.24 9.03 11.00
CA ASP A 20 14.17 9.94 10.33
C ASP A 20 14.92 9.25 9.19
N SER A 21 15.39 8.02 9.42
CA SER A 21 16.08 7.21 8.40
C SER A 21 15.14 6.76 7.27
N VAL A 22 13.85 6.57 7.56
CA VAL A 22 12.86 6.24 6.54
C VAL A 22 12.52 7.48 5.71
N LEU A 23 12.30 8.62 6.37
CA LEU A 23 11.88 9.89 5.77
C LEU A 23 12.99 10.54 4.93
N ASN A 24 14.26 10.37 5.29
CA ASN A 24 15.40 10.79 4.47
C ASN A 24 15.78 9.79 3.37
N GLY A 25 15.13 8.61 3.32
CA GLY A 25 15.34 7.60 2.30
C GLY A 25 16.57 6.69 2.49
N HIS A 26 17.28 6.76 3.63
CA HIS A 26 18.34 5.80 3.95
C HIS A 26 17.80 4.40 4.19
N ARG A 27 16.61 4.30 4.80
CA ARG A 27 15.87 3.05 4.98
C ARG A 27 14.60 3.06 4.13
N GLN A 28 14.21 1.88 3.68
CA GLN A 28 12.98 1.69 2.92
C GLN A 28 11.89 1.18 3.85
N LEU A 29 10.69 1.78 3.78
CA LEU A 29 9.53 1.26 4.50
C LEU A 29 9.03 0.00 3.78
N VAL A 30 8.83 -1.09 4.52
CA VAL A 30 8.36 -2.36 3.97
C VAL A 30 7.06 -2.76 4.64
N LEU A 31 6.02 -3.02 3.85
CA LEU A 31 4.74 -3.55 4.34
C LEU A 31 4.27 -4.72 3.49
N SER A 32 3.48 -5.61 4.10
CA SER A 32 2.75 -6.62 3.33
C SER A 32 1.49 -6.03 2.71
N THR A 33 0.98 -6.65 1.64
CA THR A 33 -0.29 -6.25 1.01
C THR A 33 -1.44 -6.18 2.02
N THR A 34 -1.59 -7.21 2.86
CA THR A 34 -2.63 -7.29 3.89
C THR A 34 -2.53 -6.14 4.90
N ARG A 35 -1.32 -5.83 5.38
CA ARG A 35 -1.11 -4.75 6.35
C ARG A 35 -1.43 -3.39 5.74
N LEU A 36 -1.00 -3.14 4.51
CA LEU A 36 -1.31 -1.90 3.80
C LEU A 36 -2.82 -1.74 3.57
N GLN A 37 -3.52 -2.81 3.19
CA GLN A 37 -4.98 -2.76 2.99
C GLN A 37 -5.73 -2.47 4.29
N ASN A 38 -5.36 -3.13 5.39
CA ASN A 38 -5.96 -2.85 6.70
C ASN A 38 -5.74 -1.38 7.10
N LEU A 39 -4.51 -0.87 6.92
CA LEU A 39 -4.20 0.53 7.18
C LEU A 39 -5.01 1.47 6.29
N ASN A 40 -5.16 1.19 5.00
CA ASN A 40 -5.99 2.01 4.11
C ASN A 40 -7.46 2.03 4.54
N CYS A 41 -8.00 0.90 5.00
CA CYS A 41 -9.37 0.85 5.53
C CYS A 41 -9.53 1.79 6.73
N LEU A 42 -8.60 1.73 7.69
CA LEU A 42 -8.60 2.56 8.90
C LEU A 42 -8.40 4.04 8.56
N LEU A 43 -7.47 4.35 7.65
CA LEU A 43 -7.24 5.71 7.17
C LEU A 43 -8.48 6.26 6.46
N GLN A 44 -9.21 5.44 5.70
CA GLN A 44 -10.43 5.86 5.03
C GLN A 44 -11.47 6.26 6.07
N GLN A 45 -11.63 5.46 7.12
CA GLN A 45 -12.50 5.76 8.26
C GLN A 45 -12.13 7.09 8.92
N LEU A 46 -10.83 7.34 9.15
CA LEU A 46 -10.31 8.59 9.72
C LEU A 46 -10.59 9.82 8.84
N LEU A 47 -10.50 9.68 7.52
CA LEU A 47 -10.64 10.81 6.59
C LEU A 47 -12.10 11.13 6.23
N HIS A 48 -13.07 10.28 6.54
CA HIS A 48 -14.47 10.51 6.14
C HIS A 48 -14.97 11.91 6.56
N PRO A 49 -15.62 12.67 5.66
CA PRO A 49 -16.11 12.27 4.33
C PRO A 49 -15.09 12.45 3.18
N ARG A 50 -13.84 12.83 3.46
CA ARG A 50 -12.83 13.07 2.41
C ARG A 50 -12.35 11.75 1.80
N PRO A 51 -12.30 11.62 0.47
CA PRO A 51 -11.71 10.45 -0.16
C PRO A 51 -10.19 10.48 0.02
N LEU A 52 -9.61 9.34 0.40
CA LEU A 52 -8.17 9.13 0.44
C LEU A 52 -7.48 9.46 -0.91
N ARG A 53 -8.20 9.34 -2.02
CA ARG A 53 -7.73 9.48 -3.40
C ARG A 53 -7.48 10.94 -3.86
N MET A 54 -7.45 11.91 -2.95
CA MET A 54 -7.14 13.31 -3.33
C MET A 54 -5.70 13.47 -3.82
N HIS A 55 -5.51 14.34 -4.80
CA HIS A 55 -4.20 14.72 -5.34
C HIS A 55 -3.46 15.62 -4.34
N GLY A 56 -2.17 15.38 -4.16
CA GLY A 56 -1.31 16.16 -3.24
C GLY A 56 -1.42 15.77 -1.77
N PHE A 57 -0.76 16.54 -0.91
CA PHE A 57 -0.77 16.35 0.54
C PHE A 57 -2.15 16.66 1.13
N LEU A 58 -2.59 15.77 2.01
CA LEU A 58 -3.78 15.93 2.81
C LEU A 58 -3.38 16.38 4.21
N ALA A 59 -3.68 17.64 4.51
CA ALA A 59 -3.67 18.13 5.88
C ALA A 59 -4.80 17.44 6.65
N LEU A 60 -4.41 16.65 7.64
CA LEU A 60 -5.36 16.08 8.58
C LEU A 60 -6.03 17.19 9.39
N PRO A 61 -7.32 17.04 9.74
CA PRO A 61 -7.94 17.96 10.69
C PRO A 61 -7.19 17.91 12.01
N VAL A 62 -6.94 19.08 12.60
CA VAL A 62 -6.38 19.19 13.96
C VAL A 62 -7.41 18.59 14.90
N LEU A 63 -7.13 17.38 15.40
CA LEU A 63 -8.01 16.67 16.29
C LEU A 63 -7.81 17.20 17.73
N PRO A 64 -8.87 17.32 18.54
CA PRO A 64 -8.75 17.76 19.92
C PRO A 64 -7.81 16.84 20.71
N THR A 65 -7.15 17.37 21.74
CA THR A 65 -6.31 16.61 22.67
C THR A 65 -7.05 15.48 23.40
N ALA A 66 -8.39 15.49 23.41
CA ALA A 66 -9.24 14.43 23.96
C ALA A 66 -9.52 13.27 22.98
N SER A 67 -8.87 13.24 21.82
CA SER A 67 -9.04 12.17 20.84
C SER A 67 -8.47 10.84 21.35
N SER A 68 -9.06 9.73 20.94
CA SER A 68 -8.56 8.39 21.30
C SER A 68 -7.08 8.23 20.89
N PRO A 69 -6.22 7.62 21.74
CA PRO A 69 -4.81 7.39 21.41
C PRO A 69 -4.62 6.71 20.05
N HIS A 70 -5.49 5.76 19.71
CA HIS A 70 -5.50 5.08 18.42
C HIS A 70 -5.65 6.03 17.22
N VAL A 71 -6.52 7.03 17.34
CA VAL A 71 -6.75 8.03 16.28
C VAL A 71 -5.50 8.87 16.07
N LEU A 72 -4.86 9.33 17.15
CA LEU A 72 -3.64 10.13 17.08
C LEU A 72 -2.48 9.35 16.45
N GLU A 73 -2.35 8.06 16.76
CA GLU A 73 -1.33 7.20 16.14
C GLU A 73 -1.61 6.98 14.65
N LEU A 74 -2.86 6.77 14.27
CA LEU A 74 -3.23 6.66 12.87
C LEU A 74 -2.98 7.95 12.07
N GLN A 75 -3.20 9.12 12.69
CA GLN A 75 -2.83 10.41 12.11
C GLN A 75 -1.33 10.53 11.91
N PHE A 76 -0.54 10.19 12.93
CA PHE A 76 0.92 10.18 12.84
C PHE A 76 1.41 9.30 11.69
N LEU A 77 0.89 8.07 11.59
CA LEU A 77 1.23 7.15 10.50
C LEU A 77 0.90 7.75 9.13
N PHE A 78 -0.27 8.36 8.99
CA PHE A 78 -0.66 8.99 7.74
C PHE A 78 0.30 10.13 7.35
N ASP A 79 0.62 11.02 8.28
CA ASP A 79 1.55 12.13 8.04
C ASP A 79 2.95 11.66 7.67
N VAL A 80 3.40 10.55 8.27
CA VAL A 80 4.66 9.90 7.89
C VAL A 80 4.56 9.30 6.49
N PHE A 81 3.52 8.52 6.18
CA PHE A 81 3.35 7.88 4.88
C PHE A 81 3.36 8.88 3.72
N GLN A 82 2.72 10.03 3.89
CA GLN A 82 2.73 11.11 2.89
C GLN A 82 4.14 11.56 2.51
N LYS A 83 5.11 11.41 3.42
CA LYS A 83 6.48 11.89 3.27
C LYS A 83 7.48 10.78 2.94
N VAL A 84 7.10 9.51 3.00
CA VAL A 84 8.02 8.39 2.74
C VAL A 84 8.47 8.40 1.27
N PRO A 85 9.79 8.50 0.99
CA PRO A 85 10.30 8.54 -0.37
C PRO A 85 10.53 7.15 -0.97
N ARG A 86 10.67 6.11 -0.14
CA ARG A 86 11.00 4.75 -0.59
C ARG A 86 10.11 3.73 0.11
N PHE A 87 9.35 2.98 -0.69
CA PHE A 87 8.39 1.98 -0.19
C PHE A 87 8.55 0.65 -0.92
N LYS A 88 8.40 -0.43 -0.15
CA LYS A 88 8.39 -1.80 -0.66
C LYS A 88 7.12 -2.51 -0.22
N LEU A 89 6.40 -3.02 -1.20
CA LEU A 89 5.22 -3.82 -0.99
C LEU A 89 5.53 -5.29 -1.25
N VAL A 90 5.25 -6.13 -0.26
CA VAL A 90 5.51 -7.58 -0.34
C VAL A 90 4.20 -8.35 -0.24
N HIS A 91 3.96 -9.24 -1.18
CA HIS A 91 2.91 -10.23 -1.07
C HIS A 91 3.47 -11.56 -0.57
N LYS A 92 2.74 -12.21 0.34
CA LYS A 92 3.10 -13.54 0.84
C LYS A 92 2.57 -14.58 -0.13
N GLN A 93 3.44 -15.51 -0.54
CA GLN A 93 3.06 -16.59 -1.45
C GLN A 93 2.03 -17.51 -0.76
N GLY A 94 0.91 -17.77 -1.45
CA GLY A 94 -0.20 -18.60 -0.94
C GLY A 94 -1.41 -17.81 -0.45
N ASP A 95 -1.28 -16.49 -0.26
CA ASP A 95 -2.44 -15.62 -0.03
C ASP A 95 -3.07 -15.26 -1.39
N ALA A 96 -4.39 -15.05 -1.42
CA ALA A 96 -5.04 -14.53 -2.62
C ALA A 96 -4.62 -13.06 -2.81
N ILE A 97 -4.08 -12.74 -3.99
CA ILE A 97 -3.79 -11.34 -4.35
C ILE A 97 -5.14 -10.66 -4.57
N GLN A 98 -5.45 -9.71 -3.70
CA GLN A 98 -6.60 -8.83 -3.92
C GLN A 98 -6.20 -7.70 -4.87
N THR A 99 -7.08 -7.39 -5.81
CA THR A 99 -6.98 -6.20 -6.65
C THR A 99 -7.34 -4.95 -5.84
N GLY A 100 -6.92 -3.78 -6.31
CA GLY A 100 -7.24 -2.51 -5.64
C GLY A 100 -6.33 -2.17 -4.46
N ILE A 101 -5.08 -2.65 -4.45
CA ILE A 101 -4.12 -2.33 -3.39
C ILE A 101 -3.69 -0.88 -3.53
N ASN A 102 -4.16 -0.05 -2.61
CA ASN A 102 -4.01 1.39 -2.76
C ASN A 102 -2.72 1.92 -2.12
N ILE A 103 -1.99 2.75 -2.86
CA ILE A 103 -0.78 3.45 -2.39
C ILE A 103 -0.95 4.98 -2.36
N PHE A 104 -2.18 5.50 -2.39
CA PHE A 104 -2.45 6.95 -2.40
C PHE A 104 -1.80 7.69 -1.24
N ALA A 105 -1.57 7.03 -0.10
CA ALA A 105 -1.03 7.67 1.10
C ALA A 105 0.40 8.15 0.90
N PHE A 106 1.14 7.60 -0.07
CA PHE A 106 2.57 7.86 -0.29
C PHE A 106 2.82 9.02 -1.24
N LYS A 107 2.57 10.26 -0.79
CA LYS A 107 2.60 11.47 -1.63
C LYS A 107 3.98 11.91 -2.09
N LEU A 108 5.08 11.51 -1.44
CA LEU A 108 6.46 11.82 -1.87
C LEU A 108 7.22 10.61 -2.39
N LEU A 109 6.52 9.54 -2.76
CA LEU A 109 7.16 8.32 -3.21
C LEU A 109 8.01 8.55 -4.47
N LYS A 110 9.29 8.21 -4.38
CA LYS A 110 10.30 8.24 -5.46
C LYS A 110 10.73 6.85 -5.90
N SER A 111 10.74 5.88 -4.98
CA SER A 111 11.12 4.50 -5.28
C SER A 111 10.06 3.52 -4.75
N LEU A 112 9.51 2.73 -5.66
CA LEU A 112 8.53 1.68 -5.36
C LEU A 112 9.10 0.32 -5.74
N GLU A 113 9.20 -0.58 -4.77
CA GLU A 113 9.53 -1.98 -4.97
C GLU A 113 8.33 -2.88 -4.75
N LEU A 114 8.00 -3.72 -5.73
CA LEU A 114 6.93 -4.70 -5.66
C LEU A 114 7.52 -6.11 -5.65
N LYS A 115 7.17 -6.90 -4.64
CA LYS A 115 7.59 -8.30 -4.52
C LYS A 115 6.36 -9.20 -4.45
N GLY A 116 6.09 -9.93 -5.53
CA GLY A 116 4.92 -10.79 -5.65
C GLY A 116 3.60 -10.03 -5.86
N VAL A 117 3.66 -8.76 -6.26
CA VAL A 117 2.48 -7.92 -6.50
C VAL A 117 2.48 -7.44 -7.95
N PRO A 118 1.55 -7.90 -8.78
CA PRO A 118 1.35 -7.38 -10.13
C PRO A 118 1.05 -5.88 -10.09
N VAL A 119 1.64 -5.12 -11.02
CA VAL A 119 1.47 -3.66 -11.09
C VAL A 119 0.00 -3.29 -11.31
N HIS A 120 -0.72 -4.08 -12.10
CA HIS A 120 -2.13 -3.84 -12.43
C HIS A 120 -3.06 -3.94 -11.19
N CYS A 121 -2.62 -4.59 -10.11
CA CYS A 121 -3.36 -4.67 -8.85
C CYS A 121 -3.25 -3.39 -8.02
N LEU A 122 -2.34 -2.46 -8.37
CA LEU A 122 -2.12 -1.23 -7.62
C LEU A 122 -3.05 -0.11 -8.04
N GLU A 123 -3.51 0.65 -7.06
CA GLU A 123 -4.20 1.92 -7.25
C GLU A 123 -3.38 3.09 -6.71
N GLY A 124 -3.51 4.26 -7.32
CA GLY A 124 -2.85 5.48 -6.87
C GLY A 124 -1.53 5.80 -7.57
N LEU A 125 -1.04 4.93 -8.47
CA LEU A 125 0.16 5.19 -9.29
C LEU A 125 0.07 6.50 -10.08
N GLN A 126 -1.12 6.83 -10.61
CA GLN A 126 -1.37 8.09 -11.33
C GLN A 126 -1.08 9.33 -10.45
N GLY A 127 -1.26 9.22 -9.13
CA GLY A 127 -1.02 10.33 -8.20
C GLY A 127 0.46 10.59 -7.91
N ILE A 128 1.35 9.66 -8.24
CA ILE A 128 2.80 9.74 -7.98
C ILE A 128 3.65 9.61 -9.25
N HIS A 129 3.02 9.47 -10.42
CA HIS A 129 3.71 9.15 -11.67
C HIS A 129 4.78 10.19 -12.05
N THR A 130 4.58 11.47 -11.73
CA THR A 130 5.52 12.55 -12.06
C THR A 130 6.75 12.63 -11.16
N GLN A 131 6.73 11.97 -10.00
CA GLN A 131 7.77 12.01 -8.97
C GLN A 131 8.42 10.64 -8.73
N LEU A 132 7.83 9.57 -9.27
CA LEU A 132 8.36 8.22 -9.19
C LEU A 132 9.60 8.12 -10.10
N GLU A 133 10.77 8.00 -9.48
CA GLU A 133 12.06 7.89 -10.15
C GLU A 133 12.40 6.41 -10.47
N SER A 134 11.88 5.46 -9.68
CA SER A 134 12.16 4.03 -9.83
C SER A 134 10.96 3.16 -9.46
N LEU A 135 10.63 2.22 -10.35
CA LEU A 135 9.68 1.13 -10.12
C LEU A 135 10.38 -0.21 -10.38
N THR A 136 10.51 -1.04 -9.35
CA THR A 136 11.11 -2.37 -9.46
C THR A 136 10.06 -3.43 -9.14
N CYS A 137 9.92 -4.42 -10.01
CA CYS A 137 8.99 -5.53 -9.82
C CYS A 137 9.75 -6.86 -9.76
N TRP A 138 9.44 -7.70 -8.77
CA TRP A 138 10.08 -8.99 -8.56
C TRP A 138 9.04 -10.06 -8.28
N LYS A 139 9.11 -11.21 -8.97
CA LYS A 139 8.15 -12.32 -8.83
C LYS A 139 6.69 -11.90 -9.05
N CYS A 140 6.44 -10.85 -9.82
CA CYS A 140 5.10 -10.31 -10.11
C CYS A 140 4.47 -10.94 -11.36
N VAL A 141 4.75 -12.23 -11.63
CA VAL A 141 4.22 -12.90 -12.81
C VAL A 141 2.77 -13.27 -12.50
N ASP A 142 1.84 -12.58 -13.16
CA ASP A 142 0.52 -13.13 -13.39
C ASP A 142 0.72 -14.39 -14.22
N THR A 143 0.37 -15.54 -13.67
CA THR A 143 0.09 -16.69 -14.53
C THR A 143 -1.11 -16.25 -15.36
N MET A 144 -0.86 -15.67 -16.53
CA MET A 144 -1.88 -15.46 -17.53
C MET A 144 -2.37 -16.86 -17.84
N GLU A 145 -3.52 -17.22 -17.27
CA GLU A 145 -4.29 -18.35 -17.76
C GLU A 145 -4.64 -17.99 -19.19
N VAL A 146 -3.76 -18.37 -20.12
CA VAL A 146 -4.12 -18.51 -21.52
C VAL A 146 -5.37 -19.37 -21.47
N PRO A 147 -6.56 -18.87 -21.84
CA PRO A 147 -7.70 -19.76 -21.98
C PRO A 147 -7.22 -20.82 -22.96
N ALA A 148 -7.12 -22.06 -22.49
CA ALA A 148 -6.88 -23.19 -23.35
C ALA A 148 -8.09 -23.24 -24.29
N SER A 149 -7.98 -22.51 -25.41
CA SER A 149 -8.85 -22.69 -26.55
C SER A 149 -8.56 -24.11 -26.99
N GLY A 150 -9.42 -25.01 -26.52
CA GLY A 150 -9.38 -26.42 -26.83
C GLY A 150 -9.42 -26.59 -28.33
N SER A 151 -8.24 -26.72 -28.92
CA SER A 151 -8.09 -27.29 -30.25
C SER A 151 -8.36 -28.77 -30.08
N HIS A 152 -9.63 -29.14 -30.10
CA HIS A 152 -10.08 -30.53 -30.15
C HIS A 152 -9.64 -31.07 -31.51
N GLY A 153 -8.49 -31.73 -31.53
CA GLY A 153 -8.06 -32.56 -32.66
C GLY A 153 -8.69 -33.95 -32.56
N GLY A 154 -9.22 -34.43 -33.69
CA GLY A 154 -9.66 -35.81 -33.94
C GLY A 154 -11.12 -36.07 -33.57
N ILE A 155 -11.94 -36.80 -34.33
CA ILE A 155 -11.70 -38.08 -35.02
C ILE A 155 -12.70 -38.24 -36.20
N TRP A 156 -12.30 -38.96 -37.25
CA TRP A 156 -13.10 -39.40 -38.42
C TRP A 156 -14.43 -40.10 -38.11
N SER A 157 -15.41 -39.94 -39.02
CA SER A 157 -16.47 -40.90 -39.45
C SER A 157 -17.37 -40.13 -40.43
N ALA A 158 -17.86 -40.61 -41.58
CA ALA A 158 -17.75 -41.85 -42.35
C ALA A 158 -18.07 -41.47 -43.82
#